data_AF-A0A3M1JKC4-F1
#
_entry.id   AF-A0A3M1JKC4-F1
#
_cell.length_a   1.000
_cell.length_b   1.000
_cell.length_c   1.000
_cell.angle_alpha   90.00
_cell.angle_beta   90.00
_cell.angle_gamma   90.00
#
_symmetry.space_group_name_H-M   'P 1'
#
loop_
_entity.id
_entity.type
_entity.pdbx_description
1 polymer ?
#
loop_
_entity_poly.entity_id
_entity_poly.type
_entity_poly.pdbx_seq_one_letter_code
_entity_poly.pdbx_strand_id
1 'polypeptide(L)'
;MLDALRAVPPAVAHVMLVGHNPGIHALAVSLCASGDEDALKALASKYPTGALAVIDFGSPWQDIGPGLGGLRTFTLPRALKWQE
;
A
#
# COMPACT_ATOMS: atom_id res chain seq x y z
N MET A 1 -5.86 -11.51 -0.49
CA MET A 1 -4.77 -10.63 0.01
C MET A 1 -5.25 -9.78 1.18
N LEU A 2 -6.39 -9.08 1.08
CA LEU A 2 -6.97 -8.35 2.21
C LEU A 2 -7.17 -9.22 3.46
N ASP A 3 -7.71 -10.44 3.28
CA ASP A 3 -7.91 -11.37 4.42
C ASP A 3 -6.59 -11.76 5.10
N ALA A 4 -5.48 -11.83 4.35
CA ALA A 4 -4.17 -12.10 4.93
C ALA A 4 -3.68 -10.94 5.81
N LEU A 5 -3.98 -9.69 5.42
CA LEU A 5 -3.71 -8.51 6.25
C LEU A 5 -4.62 -8.50 7.48
N ARG A 6 -5.91 -8.83 7.34
CA ARG A 6 -6.87 -8.88 8.45
C ARG A 6 -6.57 -9.97 9.48
N ALA A 7 -5.88 -11.03 9.07
CA ALA A 7 -5.43 -12.11 9.96
C ALA A 7 -4.18 -11.74 10.79
N VAL A 8 -3.57 -10.56 10.56
CA VAL A 8 -2.38 -10.13 11.31
C VAL A 8 -2.76 -9.81 12.76
N PRO A 9 -2.02 -10.33 13.77
CA PRO A 9 -2.28 -10.01 15.16
C PRO A 9 -2.22 -8.49 15.45
N PRO A 10 -3.12 -7.94 16.29
CA PRO A 10 -3.14 -6.51 16.60
C PRO A 10 -1.84 -5.94 17.16
N ALA A 11 -1.00 -6.77 17.78
CA ALA A 11 0.29 -6.37 18.35
C ALA A 11 1.37 -6.06 17.28
N VAL A 12 1.18 -6.46 16.02
CA VAL A 12 2.13 -6.19 14.94
C VAL A 12 1.94 -4.76 14.44
N ALA A 13 2.94 -3.90 14.62
CA ALA A 13 2.84 -2.49 14.20
C ALA A 13 2.94 -2.30 12.67
N HIS A 14 3.74 -3.12 11.98
CA HIS A 14 4.02 -2.96 10.55
C HIS A 14 4.03 -4.30 9.83
N VAL A 15 3.50 -4.33 8.61
CA VAL A 15 3.44 -5.51 7.75
C VAL A 15 3.96 -5.15 6.36
N MET A 16 4.83 -5.99 5.81
CA MET A 16 5.22 -5.93 4.41
C MET A 16 4.51 -7.04 3.65
N LEU A 17 3.69 -6.65 2.66
CA LEU A 17 3.02 -7.59 1.76
C LEU A 17 3.76 -7.62 0.42
N VAL A 18 4.30 -8.78 0.06
CA VAL A 18 4.87 -9.02 -1.27
C VAL A 18 3.85 -9.81 -2.08
N GLY A 19 3.48 -9.29 -3.26
CA GLY A 19 2.44 -9.90 -4.08
C GLY A 19 2.60 -9.59 -5.56
N HIS A 20 1.73 -10.22 -6.37
CA HIS A 20 1.73 -10.08 -7.82
C HIS A 20 0.57 -9.20 -8.30
N ASN A 21 0.78 -8.55 -9.44
CA ASN A 21 -0.31 -7.91 -10.19
C ASN A 21 -1.20 -8.97 -10.85
N PRO A 22 -2.50 -8.66 -11.06
CA PRO A 22 -3.17 -7.38 -10.77
C PRO A 22 -3.56 -7.19 -9.29
N GLY A 23 -3.49 -8.25 -8.48
CA GLY A 23 -4.02 -8.27 -7.13
C GLY A 23 -3.42 -7.22 -6.19
N ILE A 24 -2.09 -7.05 -6.18
CA ILE A 24 -1.44 -6.08 -5.31
C ILE A 24 -1.76 -4.63 -5.70
N HIS A 25 -1.84 -4.34 -7.00
CA HIS A 25 -2.24 -3.02 -7.51
C HIS A 25 -3.69 -2.71 -7.09
N ALA A 26 -4.62 -3.63 -7.37
CA ALA A 26 -6.03 -3.44 -7.02
C ALA A 26 -6.22 -3.27 -5.50
N LEU A 27 -5.48 -4.04 -4.69
CA LEU A 27 -5.51 -3.90 -3.24
C LEU A 27 -5.02 -2.52 -2.81
N ALA A 28 -3.85 -2.07 -3.28
CA ALA A 28 -3.30 -0.77 -2.90
C ALA A 28 -4.23 0.40 -3.29
N VAL A 29 -4.78 0.38 -4.51
CA VAL A 29 -5.76 1.38 -4.98
C VAL A 29 -7.03 1.36 -4.13
N SER A 30 -7.58 0.18 -3.84
CA SER A 30 -8.82 0.08 -3.07
C SER A 30 -8.65 0.56 -1.62
N LEU A 31 -7.48 0.33 -1.00
CA LEU A 31 -7.23 0.72 0.39
C LEU A 31 -7.03 2.24 0.56
N CYS A 32 -6.46 2.95 -0.42
CA CYS A 32 -6.07 4.35 -0.27
C CYS A 32 -7.19 5.33 -0.67
N ALA A 33 -7.68 6.14 0.28
CA ALA A 33 -8.62 7.25 0.00
C ALA A 33 -8.05 8.64 0.26
N SER A 34 -6.90 8.73 0.92
CA SER A 34 -6.23 10.00 1.24
C SER A 34 -4.73 9.89 1.01
N GLY A 35 -4.05 11.03 0.89
CA GLY A 35 -2.62 11.13 0.59
C GLY A 35 -2.31 12.27 -0.36
N ASP A 36 -1.05 12.36 -0.77
CA ASP A 36 -0.64 13.29 -1.83
C ASP A 36 -1.36 12.96 -3.15
N GLU A 37 -1.94 13.98 -3.79
CA GLU A 37 -2.77 13.78 -4.98
C GLU A 37 -2.00 13.18 -6.15
N ASP A 38 -0.74 13.58 -6.34
CA ASP A 38 0.07 13.09 -7.45
C ASP A 38 0.55 11.66 -7.20
N ALA A 39 0.87 11.32 -5.95
CA ALA A 39 1.13 9.94 -5.55
C ALA A 39 -0.10 9.03 -5.74
N LEU A 40 -1.31 9.51 -5.39
CA LEU A 40 -2.55 8.78 -5.60
C LEU A 40 -2.85 8.58 -7.09
N LYS A 41 -2.66 9.61 -7.93
CA LYS A 41 -2.78 9.51 -9.39
C LYS A 41 -1.78 8.50 -9.96
N ALA A 42 -0.53 8.54 -9.50
CA ALA A 42 0.50 7.60 -9.92
C ALA A 42 0.16 6.15 -9.54
N LEU A 43 -0.30 5.92 -8.29
CA LEU A 43 -0.76 4.62 -7.82
C LEU A 43 -1.95 4.11 -8.62
N ALA A 44 -2.95 4.96 -8.88
CA ALA A 44 -4.12 4.62 -9.69
C ALA A 44 -3.75 4.24 -11.12
N SER A 45 -2.73 4.90 -11.69
CA SER A 45 -2.27 4.65 -13.06
C SER A 45 -1.58 3.30 -13.23
N LYS A 46 -0.59 2.96 -12.38
CA LYS A 46 0.19 1.72 -12.53
C LYS A 46 0.95 1.32 -11.26
N TYR A 47 1.06 0.02 -11.03
CA TYR A 47 1.96 -0.56 -10.02
C TYR A 47 3.07 -1.39 -10.68
N PRO A 48 4.20 -0.79 -11.11
CA PRO A 48 5.27 -1.55 -11.77
C PRO A 48 5.97 -2.52 -10.80
N THR A 49 6.63 -3.53 -11.34
CA THR A 49 7.44 -4.49 -10.56
C THR A 49 8.41 -3.76 -9.64
N GLY A 50 8.43 -4.12 -8.36
CA GLY A 50 9.31 -3.51 -7.36
C GLY A 50 8.85 -2.13 -6.84
N ALA A 51 7.69 -1.63 -7.25
CA ALA A 51 7.10 -0.46 -6.61
C ALA A 51 6.71 -0.76 -5.16
N LEU A 52 6.76 0.26 -4.31
CA LEU A 52 6.41 0.18 -2.90
C LEU A 52 5.38 1.26 -2.56
N ALA A 53 4.20 0.84 -2.13
CA ALA A 53 3.22 1.72 -1.50
C ALA A 53 3.29 1.56 0.02
N VAL A 54 3.48 2.65 0.74
CA VAL A 54 3.38 2.70 2.20
C VAL A 54 2.04 3.31 2.55
N ILE A 55 1.23 2.55 3.28
CA ILE A 55 -0.16 2.91 3.59
C ILE A 55 -0.31 2.88 5.11
N ASP A 56 -0.77 4.00 5.68
CA ASP A 56 -1.09 4.10 7.10
C ASP A 56 -2.57 3.85 7.32
N PHE A 57 -2.91 3.19 8.42
CA PHE A 57 -4.30 2.94 8.84
C PHE A 57 -4.53 3.50 10.24
N GLY A 58 -5.70 4.12 10.44
CA GLY A 58 -6.17 4.51 11.78
C GLY A 58 -6.96 3.39 12.50
N SER A 59 -7.02 2.20 11.91
CA SER A 59 -7.84 1.07 12.35
C SER A 59 -6.95 -0.17 12.59
N PRO A 60 -7.34 -1.08 13.49
CA PRO A 60 -6.64 -2.35 13.68
C PRO A 60 -6.72 -3.20 12.41
N TRP A 61 -5.78 -4.15 12.26
CA TRP A 61 -5.64 -4.99 11.06
C TRP A 61 -6.95 -5.67 10.63
N GLN A 62 -7.71 -6.22 11.57
CA GLN A 62 -8.97 -6.91 11.31
C GLN A 62 -10.04 -6.01 10.66
N ASP A 63 -9.97 -4.70 10.88
CA ASP A 63 -10.97 -3.72 10.46
C ASP A 63 -10.55 -2.92 9.22
N ILE A 64 -9.32 -3.11 8.71
CA ILE A 64 -8.90 -2.42 7.49
C ILE A 64 -9.78 -2.81 6.31
N GLY A 65 -9.98 -1.90 5.38
CA GLY A 65 -10.87 -2.08 4.25
C GLY A 65 -10.75 -0.96 3.23
N PRO A 66 -11.55 -1.01 2.16
CA PRO A 66 -11.49 -0.02 1.10
C PRO A 66 -11.64 1.41 1.64
N GLY A 67 -10.76 2.30 1.20
CA GLY A 67 -10.74 3.72 1.55
C GLY A 67 -10.40 4.05 3.00
N LEU A 68 -9.94 3.09 3.81
CA LEU A 68 -9.54 3.34 5.20
C LEU A 68 -8.05 3.67 5.36
N GLY A 69 -7.26 3.51 4.29
CA GLY A 69 -5.84 3.79 4.27
C GLY A 69 -5.50 5.19 3.74
N GLY A 70 -4.46 5.78 4.31
CA GLY A 70 -3.79 6.95 3.77
C GLY A 70 -2.48 6.56 3.08
N LEU A 71 -2.31 6.93 1.82
CA LEU A 71 -1.07 6.72 1.08
C LEU A 71 0.00 7.70 1.60
N ARG A 72 0.95 7.17 2.39
CA ARG A 72 2.08 7.94 2.91
C ARG A 72 3.12 8.19 1.82
N THR A 73 3.51 7.16 1.08
CA THR A 73 4.46 7.27 -0.03
C THR A 73 4.19 6.21 -1.09
N PHE A 74 4.44 6.55 -2.36
CA PHE A 74 4.49 5.60 -3.45
C PHE A 74 5.83 5.70 -4.18
N THR A 75 6.70 4.71 -3.98
CA THR A 75 8.04 4.69 -4.54
C THR A 75 8.09 3.80 -5.77
N LEU A 76 8.65 4.33 -6.86
CA LEU A 76 8.92 3.57 -8.07
C LEU A 76 10.39 3.12 -8.08
N PRO A 77 10.72 1.91 -8.56
CA PRO A 77 12.11 1.45 -8.60
C PRO A 77 13.03 2.42 -9.34
N ARG A 78 12.56 3.00 -10.45
CA ARG A 78 13.31 3.97 -11.26
C ARG A 78 13.63 5.29 -10.54
N ALA A 79 12.95 5.58 -9.44
CA ALA A 79 13.18 6.78 -8.63
C ALA A 79 14.20 6.55 -7.52
N LEU A 80 14.55 5.29 -7.23
CA LEU A 80 15.56 4.96 -6.23
C LEU A 80 16.94 5.38 -6.75
N LYS A 81 17.66 6.12 -5.91
CA LYS A 81 19.09 6.38 -6.09
C LYS A 81 19.84 5.47 -5.13
N TRP A 82 20.94 4.89 -5.61
CA TRP A 82 21.87 4.22 -4.72
C TRP A 82 22.42 5.23 -3.72
N GLN A 83 22.45 4.86 -2.45
CA GLN A 83 23.08 5.63 -1.38
C GLN A 83 24.27 4.80 -0.89
N GLU A 84 25.45 5.42 -0.85
CA GLU A 84 26.70 4.82 -0.35
C GLU A 84 26.72 4.71 1.19
#